data_AF-A0A6N8TN58-F1
#
_entry.id   AF-A0A6N8TN58-F1
#
_cell.length_a   1.000
_cell.length_b   1.000
_cell.length_c   1.000
_cell.angle_alpha   90.00
_cell.angle_beta   90.00
_cell.angle_gamma   90.00
#
_symmetry.space_group_name_H-M   'P 1'
#
loop_
_entity.id
_entity.type
_entity.pdbx_description
1 polymer ?
#
loop_
_entity_poly.entity_id
_entity_poly.type
_entity_poly.pdbx_seq_one_letter_code
_entity_poly.pdbx_strand_id
1 'polypeptide(L)'
;MNAQFFQSWRGALLIAAVVTVGVSGYKAIFGPDTATRIAQARMSRLLPGGQPTQDMFDRQVAAARPFVSAQITLGQLTNYLQRLNYEIAWEAIDVDTFVMRASGNDALTRHNEEYAIQFVALDGPVKDGRVIGVFNGPAAGIESMAYNRVTVSDEEVVQFILTIVSDLSPVPLQ
;
A
#
# COMPACT_ATOMS: atom_id res chain seq x y z
N MET A 1 -40.01 -33.25 21.24
CA MET A 1 -38.85 -33.79 20.50
C MET A 1 -38.05 -34.69 21.43
N ASN A 2 -37.77 -35.95 21.04
CA ASN A 2 -37.12 -36.94 21.89
C ASN A 2 -35.61 -36.67 22.03
N ALA A 3 -35.12 -36.47 23.26
CA ALA A 3 -33.70 -36.24 23.55
C ALA A 3 -32.78 -37.36 23.03
N GLN A 4 -33.29 -38.60 22.92
CA GLN A 4 -32.58 -39.74 22.34
C GLN A 4 -32.26 -39.57 20.84
N PHE A 5 -33.03 -38.77 20.10
CA PHE A 5 -32.78 -38.53 18.68
C PHE A 5 -31.50 -37.69 18.46
N PHE A 6 -31.29 -36.67 19.29
CA PHE A 6 -30.08 -35.81 19.25
C PHE A 6 -28.81 -36.52 19.72
N GLN A 7 -28.94 -37.62 20.48
CA GLN A 7 -27.81 -38.47 20.88
C GLN A 7 -27.50 -39.60 19.87
N SER A 8 -28.34 -39.77 18.85
CA SER A 8 -28.12 -40.78 17.81
C SER A 8 -27.18 -40.29 16.72
N TRP A 9 -26.52 -41.20 16.00
CA TRP A 9 -25.69 -40.88 14.83
C TRP A 9 -26.46 -40.08 13.76
N ARG A 10 -27.78 -40.28 13.66
CA ARG A 10 -28.67 -39.53 12.75
C ARG A 10 -28.89 -38.09 13.22
N GLY A 11 -29.01 -37.87 14.52
CA GLY A 11 -29.10 -36.53 15.11
C GLY A 11 -27.79 -35.75 14.95
N ALA A 12 -26.65 -36.41 15.12
CA ALA A 12 -25.34 -35.82 14.90
C ALA A 12 -25.13 -35.37 13.45
N LEU A 13 -25.53 -36.17 12.45
CA LEU A 13 -25.46 -35.80 11.04
C LEU A 13 -26.36 -34.62 10.69
N LEU A 14 -27.55 -34.55 11.29
CA LEU A 14 -28.48 -33.45 11.05
C LEU A 14 -27.97 -32.14 11.66
N ILE A 15 -27.37 -32.18 12.85
CA ILE A 15 -26.67 -31.03 13.45
C ILE A 15 -25.50 -30.61 12.57
N ALA A 16 -24.66 -31.55 12.12
CA ALA A 16 -23.52 -31.23 11.26
C ALA A 16 -23.94 -30.57 9.94
N ALA A 17 -25.04 -31.04 9.31
CA ALA A 17 -25.59 -30.43 8.12
C ALA A 17 -26.10 -29.01 8.38
N VAL A 18 -26.83 -28.79 9.48
CA VAL A 18 -27.33 -27.46 9.87
C VAL A 18 -26.18 -26.50 10.18
N VAL A 19 -25.14 -26.96 10.89
CA VAL A 19 -23.95 -26.14 11.18
C VAL A 19 -23.18 -25.83 9.91
N THR A 20 -23.00 -26.78 9.00
CA THR A 20 -22.25 -26.55 7.75
C THR A 20 -22.99 -25.60 6.82
N VAL A 21 -24.32 -25.77 6.66
CA VAL A 21 -25.16 -24.87 5.88
C VAL A 21 -25.25 -23.50 6.55
N GLY A 22 -25.37 -23.45 7.87
CA GLY A 22 -25.38 -22.22 8.66
C GLY A 22 -24.07 -21.43 8.55
N VAL A 23 -22.92 -22.09 8.66
CA VAL A 23 -21.59 -21.45 8.50
C VAL A 23 -21.35 -21.02 7.07
N SER A 24 -21.77 -21.82 6.09
CA SER A 24 -21.64 -21.49 4.66
C SER A 24 -22.54 -20.32 4.28
N GLY A 25 -23.79 -20.33 4.75
CA GLY A 25 -24.77 -19.25 4.57
C GLY A 25 -24.34 -17.98 5.32
N TYR A 26 -23.82 -18.09 6.53
CA TYR A 26 -23.28 -16.96 7.30
C TYR A 26 -22.07 -16.35 6.59
N LYS A 27 -21.13 -17.14 6.07
CA LYS A 27 -20.02 -16.63 5.24
C LYS A 27 -20.48 -16.04 3.89
N ALA A 28 -21.64 -16.46 3.37
CA ALA A 28 -22.20 -15.89 2.15
C ALA A 28 -22.93 -14.56 2.40
N ILE A 29 -23.51 -14.36 3.59
CA ILE A 29 -24.28 -13.17 3.97
C ILE A 29 -23.41 -12.12 4.69
N PHE A 30 -22.43 -12.56 5.49
CA PHE A 30 -21.56 -11.71 6.34
C PHE A 30 -20.08 -11.81 5.97
N GLY A 31 -19.72 -12.58 4.93
CA GLY A 31 -18.37 -12.53 4.39
C GLY A 31 -18.13 -11.22 3.61
N PRO A 32 -16.87 -10.79 3.46
CA PRO A 32 -16.54 -9.69 2.56
C PRO A 32 -17.15 -9.99 1.18
N ASP A 33 -17.84 -9.00 0.64
CA ASP A 33 -18.51 -9.10 -0.66
C ASP A 33 -17.51 -9.41 -1.78
N THR A 34 -18.00 -9.79 -2.96
CA THR A 34 -17.12 -10.17 -4.08
C THR A 34 -16.14 -9.06 -4.44
N ALA A 35 -16.55 -7.79 -4.32
CA ALA A 35 -15.68 -6.63 -4.53
C ALA A 35 -14.55 -6.58 -3.48
N THR A 36 -14.87 -6.75 -2.19
CA THR A 36 -13.86 -6.80 -1.11
C THR A 36 -12.94 -8.01 -1.25
N ARG A 37 -13.42 -9.17 -1.73
CA ARG A 37 -12.55 -10.32 -2.01
C ARG A 37 -11.63 -10.09 -3.19
N ILE A 38 -12.11 -9.42 -4.25
CA ILE A 38 -11.28 -9.05 -5.41
C ILE A 38 -10.28 -7.97 -4.99
N ALA A 39 -10.68 -7.00 -4.17
CA ALA A 39 -9.80 -6.00 -3.58
C ALA A 39 -8.74 -6.66 -2.69
N GLN A 40 -9.11 -7.59 -1.81
CA GLN A 40 -8.17 -8.37 -0.98
C GLN A 40 -7.22 -9.23 -1.82
N ALA A 41 -7.71 -9.84 -2.91
CA ALA A 41 -6.91 -10.65 -3.83
C ALA A 41 -6.00 -9.82 -4.75
N ARG A 42 -6.30 -8.53 -4.97
CA ARG A 42 -5.43 -7.58 -5.68
C ARG A 42 -4.44 -6.93 -4.72
N MET A 43 -4.88 -6.61 -3.50
CA MET A 43 -4.07 -6.20 -2.35
C MET A 43 -2.97 -7.21 -2.06
N SER A 44 -3.28 -8.51 -2.05
CA SER A 44 -2.28 -9.57 -1.84
C SER A 44 -1.26 -9.68 -2.97
N ARG A 45 -1.51 -9.09 -4.15
CA ARG A 45 -0.54 -9.03 -5.25
C ARG A 45 0.41 -7.84 -5.14
N LEU A 46 -0.05 -6.71 -4.60
CA LEU A 46 0.78 -5.52 -4.42
C LEU A 46 1.60 -5.56 -3.13
N LEU A 47 0.97 -5.99 -2.04
CA LEU A 47 1.59 -6.07 -0.71
C LEU A 47 1.46 -7.49 -0.11
N PRO A 48 2.06 -8.53 -0.71
CA PRO A 48 2.02 -9.86 -0.10
C PRO A 48 2.68 -9.82 1.28
N GLY A 49 1.94 -10.21 2.32
CA GLY A 49 2.42 -10.14 3.70
C GLY A 49 2.56 -8.72 4.25
N GLY A 50 1.93 -7.72 3.63
CA GLY A 50 1.96 -6.33 4.08
C GLY A 50 3.23 -5.56 3.68
N GLN A 51 3.96 -6.02 2.67
CA GLN A 51 5.14 -5.31 2.13
C GLN A 51 5.12 -5.32 0.59
N PRO A 52 5.63 -4.25 -0.05
CA PRO A 52 5.79 -4.22 -1.50
C PRO A 52 6.59 -5.41 -2.02
N THR A 53 6.20 -5.93 -3.17
CA THR A 53 7.00 -6.93 -3.89
C THR A 53 8.33 -6.33 -4.36
N GLN A 54 9.30 -7.19 -4.69
CA GLN A 54 10.56 -6.73 -5.29
C GLN A 54 10.32 -5.94 -6.59
N ASP A 55 9.40 -6.40 -7.44
CA ASP A 55 8.99 -5.66 -8.66
C ASP A 55 8.53 -4.24 -8.32
N MET A 56 7.74 -4.07 -7.25
CA MET A 56 7.28 -2.76 -6.81
C MET A 56 8.42 -1.89 -6.27
N PHE A 57 9.36 -2.46 -5.50
CA PHE A 57 10.55 -1.74 -5.03
C PHE A 57 11.48 -1.29 -6.16
N ASP A 58 11.49 -2.01 -7.28
CA ASP A 58 12.30 -1.68 -8.46
C ASP A 58 11.64 -0.60 -9.35
N ARG A 59 10.35 -0.29 -9.14
CA ARG A 59 9.65 0.78 -9.88
C ARG A 59 10.22 2.15 -9.52
N GLN A 60 10.35 3.00 -10.53
CA GLN A 60 10.70 4.40 -10.31
C GLN A 60 9.58 5.12 -9.54
N VAL A 61 9.97 6.04 -8.66
CA VAL A 61 9.04 6.99 -8.07
C VAL A 61 8.73 8.05 -9.12
N ALA A 62 7.45 8.33 -9.31
CA ALA A 62 7.00 9.47 -10.11
C ALA A 62 6.21 10.43 -9.21
N ALA A 63 6.43 11.74 -9.35
CA ALA A 63 5.82 12.75 -8.49
C ALA A 63 5.47 14.00 -9.29
N ALA A 64 4.77 14.95 -8.66
CA ALA A 64 4.10 16.11 -9.28
C ALA A 64 3.01 15.69 -10.27
N ARG A 65 1.90 16.42 -10.38
CA ARG A 65 0.89 16.16 -11.42
C ARG A 65 1.03 17.20 -12.53
N PRO A 66 1.22 16.81 -13.80
CA PRO A 66 1.35 15.44 -14.33
C PRO A 66 2.64 14.73 -13.85
N PHE A 67 2.57 13.40 -13.70
CA PHE A 67 3.64 12.58 -13.10
C PHE A 67 4.98 12.71 -13.84
N VAL A 68 6.03 13.07 -13.13
CA VAL A 68 7.42 13.11 -13.64
C VAL A 68 8.29 12.15 -12.86
N SER A 69 9.18 11.44 -13.54
CA SER A 69 10.14 10.54 -12.89
C SER A 69 11.06 11.31 -11.94
N ALA A 70 11.17 10.83 -10.69
CA ALA A 70 12.11 11.32 -9.69
C ALA A 70 13.52 10.69 -9.85
N GLN A 71 13.72 9.80 -10.82
CA GLN A 71 14.98 9.08 -11.07
C GLN A 71 15.50 8.25 -9.89
N ILE A 72 14.63 7.95 -8.92
CA ILE A 72 14.90 7.02 -7.82
C ILE A 72 13.83 5.92 -7.81
N THR A 73 14.16 4.75 -7.27
CA THR A 73 13.20 3.67 -7.10
C THR A 73 12.46 3.76 -5.76
N LEU A 74 11.32 3.10 -5.65
CA LEU A 74 10.60 2.98 -4.38
C LEU A 74 11.47 2.33 -3.30
N GLY A 75 12.30 1.35 -3.68
CA GLY A 75 13.28 0.74 -2.79
C GLY A 75 14.34 1.74 -2.30
N GLN A 76 14.86 2.60 -3.18
CA GLN A 76 15.81 3.65 -2.78
C GLN A 76 15.19 4.67 -1.82
N LEU A 77 13.96 5.10 -2.08
CA LEU A 77 13.19 5.97 -1.18
C LEU A 77 12.99 5.31 0.21
N THR A 78 12.57 4.04 0.22
CA THR A 78 12.34 3.26 1.45
C THR A 78 13.64 3.13 2.25
N ASN A 79 14.73 2.76 1.60
CA ASN A 79 16.05 2.61 2.23
C ASN A 79 16.60 3.94 2.75
N TYR A 80 16.29 5.06 2.09
CA TYR A 80 16.64 6.39 2.59
C TYR A 80 15.97 6.68 3.93
N LEU A 81 14.66 6.50 4.03
CA LEU A 81 13.92 6.74 5.27
C LEU A 81 14.36 5.79 6.40
N GLN A 82 14.61 4.51 6.10
CA GLN A 82 15.14 3.56 7.09
C GLN A 82 16.52 3.97 7.62
N ARG A 83 17.41 4.50 6.77
CA ARG A 83 18.73 5.02 7.21
C ARG A 83 18.61 6.21 8.14
N LEU A 84 17.53 6.98 8.03
CA LEU A 84 17.18 8.06 8.96
C LEU A 84 16.49 7.55 10.24
N ASN A 85 16.45 6.25 10.47
CA ASN A 85 15.79 5.58 11.60
C ASN A 85 14.26 5.75 11.64
N TYR A 86 13.62 5.94 10.48
CA TYR A 86 12.17 5.81 10.39
C TYR A 86 11.75 4.34 10.40
N GLU A 87 10.77 4.02 11.23
CA GLU A 87 10.02 2.77 11.14
C GLU A 87 9.00 2.89 10.00
N ILE A 88 8.97 1.91 9.11
CA ILE A 88 8.12 1.93 7.92
C ILE A 88 7.06 0.85 7.99
N ALA A 89 5.81 1.25 7.81
CA ALA A 89 4.67 0.36 7.63
C ALA A 89 4.00 0.63 6.28
N TRP A 90 3.45 -0.42 5.66
CA TRP A 90 2.75 -0.33 4.39
C TRP A 90 1.30 -0.75 4.56
N GLU A 91 0.41 -0.05 3.88
CA GLU A 91 -1.03 -0.31 3.91
C GLU A 91 -1.60 -0.22 2.48
N ALA A 92 -2.34 -1.22 2.03
CA ALA A 92 -3.07 -1.11 0.78
C ALA A 92 -4.39 -0.37 1.02
N ILE A 93 -4.68 0.61 0.17
CA ILE A 93 -5.91 1.40 0.24
C ILE A 93 -6.92 0.92 -0.81
N ASP A 94 -6.43 0.60 -2.02
CA ASP A 94 -7.25 0.14 -3.13
C ASP A 94 -6.45 -0.82 -4.05
N VAL A 95 -7.01 -1.15 -5.22
CA VAL A 95 -6.49 -2.08 -6.22
C VAL A 95 -5.08 -1.73 -6.70
N ASP A 96 -4.83 -0.44 -6.95
CA ASP A 96 -3.56 0.09 -7.42
C ASP A 96 -2.95 1.09 -6.42
N THR A 97 -3.61 1.33 -5.29
CA THR A 97 -3.27 2.42 -4.37
C THR A 97 -2.81 1.86 -3.02
N PHE A 98 -1.70 2.36 -2.52
CA PHE A 98 -1.09 1.92 -1.27
C PHE A 98 -0.39 3.09 -0.58
N VAL A 99 -0.20 2.99 0.73
CA VAL A 99 0.38 4.03 1.57
C VAL A 99 1.62 3.48 2.26
N MET A 100 2.68 4.28 2.27
CA MET A 100 3.82 4.13 3.17
C MET A 100 3.60 5.08 4.35
N ARG A 101 3.60 4.54 5.56
CA ARG A 101 3.72 5.31 6.81
C ARG A 101 5.14 5.17 7.31
N ALA A 102 5.84 6.28 7.48
CA ALA A 102 7.17 6.33 8.07
C ALA A 102 7.11 7.16 9.35
N SER A 103 7.37 6.56 10.51
CA SER A 103 7.39 7.26 11.79
C SER A 103 8.74 7.12 12.48
N GLY A 104 9.26 8.24 12.97
CA GLY A 104 10.61 8.30 13.53
C GLY A 104 10.76 9.47 14.51
N ASN A 105 11.94 9.59 15.07
CA ASN A 105 12.33 10.72 15.89
C ASN A 105 13.45 11.48 15.16
N ASP A 106 13.20 12.75 14.83
CA ASP A 106 14.20 13.58 14.18
C ASP A 106 15.41 13.78 15.11
N ALA A 107 16.58 13.39 14.64
CA ALA A 107 17.78 13.34 15.47
C ALA A 107 18.24 14.73 15.95
N LEU A 108 17.87 15.79 15.23
CA LEU A 108 18.28 17.17 15.52
C LEU A 108 17.34 17.85 16.51
N THR A 109 16.03 17.73 16.29
CA THR A 109 14.99 18.41 17.06
C THR A 109 14.41 17.56 18.19
N ARG A 110 14.64 16.25 18.15
CA ARG A 110 14.07 15.24 19.06
C ARG A 110 12.55 15.13 19.02
N HIS A 111 11.92 15.67 17.98
CA HIS A 111 10.48 15.59 17.78
C HIS A 111 10.11 14.31 17.03
N ASN A 112 8.97 13.75 17.38
CA ASN A 112 8.39 12.65 16.61
C ASN A 112 7.87 13.20 15.29
N GLU A 113 8.30 12.59 14.21
CA GLU A 113 7.89 12.91 12.85
C GLU A 113 7.16 11.71 12.24
N GLU A 114 6.06 11.99 11.54
CA GLU A 114 5.26 11.00 10.82
C GLU A 114 5.06 11.49 9.39
N TYR A 115 5.54 10.70 8.42
CA TYR A 115 5.20 10.85 7.01
C TYR A 115 4.18 9.78 6.63
N ALA A 116 3.16 10.17 5.88
CA ALA A 116 2.27 9.26 5.18
C ALA A 116 2.29 9.60 3.68
N ILE A 117 2.76 8.69 2.84
CA ILE A 117 2.87 8.89 1.40
C ILE A 117 1.96 7.90 0.69
N GLN A 118 0.98 8.41 -0.04
CA GLN A 118 0.09 7.62 -0.87
C GLN A 118 0.68 7.46 -2.27
N PHE A 119 0.78 6.21 -2.71
CA PHE A 119 1.26 5.81 -4.01
C PHE A 119 0.14 5.18 -4.83
N VAL A 120 0.21 5.38 -6.14
CA VAL A 120 -0.52 4.62 -7.14
C VAL A 120 0.46 3.82 -7.99
N ALA A 121 0.21 2.52 -8.15
CA ALA A 121 0.94 1.65 -9.04
C ALA A 121 0.55 1.98 -10.49
N LEU A 122 1.53 2.43 -11.27
CA LEU A 122 1.37 2.78 -12.68
C LEU A 122 2.13 1.77 -13.54
N ASP A 123 1.51 1.30 -14.61
CA ASP A 123 2.17 0.42 -15.60
C ASP A 123 2.90 1.22 -16.70
N GLY A 124 2.61 2.52 -16.80
CA GLY A 124 3.22 3.43 -17.77
C GLY A 124 2.65 4.85 -17.71
N PRO A 125 3.12 5.77 -18.57
CA PRO A 125 2.71 7.18 -18.56
C PRO A 125 1.29 7.44 -19.10
N VAL A 126 0.54 6.38 -19.42
CA VAL A 126 -0.81 6.45 -19.98
C VAL A 126 -1.76 5.62 -19.11
N LYS A 127 -2.87 6.23 -18.69
CA LYS A 127 -3.97 5.56 -17.97
C LYS A 127 -5.29 5.89 -18.69
N ASP A 128 -6.08 4.87 -18.99
CA ASP A 128 -7.37 4.98 -19.70
C ASP A 128 -7.30 5.80 -21.02
N GLY A 129 -6.21 5.62 -21.77
CA GLY A 129 -5.97 6.32 -23.04
C GLY A 129 -5.54 7.80 -22.90
N ARG A 130 -5.30 8.29 -21.68
CA ARG A 130 -4.82 9.64 -21.41
C ARG A 130 -3.39 9.63 -20.90
N VAL A 131 -2.57 10.55 -21.40
CA VAL A 131 -1.22 10.78 -20.86
C VAL A 131 -1.35 11.43 -19.49
N ILE A 132 -0.81 10.76 -18.46
CA ILE A 132 -0.85 11.21 -17.07
C ILE A 132 0.52 11.69 -16.57
N GLY A 133 1.57 11.54 -17.37
CA GLY A 133 2.94 11.86 -16.98
C GLY A 133 3.97 11.66 -18.08
N VAL A 134 5.22 11.94 -17.74
CA VAL A 134 6.41 11.75 -18.58
C VAL A 134 7.43 10.93 -17.77
N PHE A 135 7.40 9.62 -17.98
CA PHE A 135 8.31 8.65 -17.39
C PHE A 135 8.32 7.35 -18.22
N ASN A 136 9.35 6.53 -18.06
CA ASN A 136 9.55 5.32 -18.88
C ASN A 136 9.22 4.05 -18.11
N GLY A 137 8.25 3.27 -18.59
CA GLY A 137 7.87 1.99 -17.97
C GLY A 137 7.02 2.14 -16.70
N PRO A 138 6.89 1.07 -15.90
CA PRO A 138 6.12 1.09 -14.65
C PRO A 138 6.69 2.07 -13.61
N ALA A 139 5.82 2.61 -12.76
CA ALA A 139 6.17 3.56 -11.71
C ALA A 139 5.31 3.38 -10.45
N ALA A 140 5.79 3.91 -9.33
CA ALA A 140 5.00 4.21 -8.14
C ALA A 140 4.77 5.74 -8.11
N GLY A 141 3.58 6.18 -8.51
CA GLY A 141 3.21 7.60 -8.56
C GLY A 141 2.80 8.11 -7.19
N ILE A 142 3.42 9.18 -6.67
CA ILE A 142 3.01 9.84 -5.43
C ILE A 142 1.74 10.63 -5.70
N GLU A 143 0.62 10.12 -5.18
CA GLU A 143 -0.68 10.75 -5.33
C GLU A 143 -0.89 11.85 -4.29
N SER A 144 -0.49 11.59 -3.05
CA SER A 144 -0.62 12.55 -1.95
C SER A 144 0.42 12.26 -0.87
N MET A 145 0.69 13.25 -0.03
CA MET A 145 1.56 13.10 1.15
C MET A 145 0.99 13.91 2.31
N ALA A 146 1.22 13.41 3.52
CA ALA A 146 1.01 14.14 4.75
C ALA A 146 2.26 14.08 5.64
N TYR A 147 2.55 15.20 6.29
CA TYR A 147 3.58 15.32 7.32
C TYR A 147 2.90 15.71 8.63
N ASN A 148 3.14 14.94 9.70
CA ASN A 148 2.54 15.12 11.01
C ASN A 148 1.01 15.30 10.96
N ARG A 149 0.34 14.46 10.15
CA ARG A 149 -1.12 14.44 9.92
C ARG A 149 -1.68 15.63 9.16
N VAL A 150 -0.83 16.47 8.60
CA VAL A 150 -1.21 17.59 7.75
C VAL A 150 -0.85 17.26 6.31
N THR A 151 -1.83 17.30 5.41
CA THR A 151 -1.59 17.13 3.97
C THR A 151 -0.66 18.24 3.48
N VAL A 152 0.35 17.87 2.71
CA VAL A 152 1.28 18.81 2.08
C VAL A 152 0.89 19.10 0.64
N SER A 153 1.35 20.22 0.10
CA SER A 153 1.12 20.60 -1.29
C SER A 153 1.98 19.79 -2.27
N ASP A 154 1.63 19.80 -3.55
CA ASP A 154 2.43 19.15 -4.59
C ASP A 154 3.86 19.74 -4.66
N GLU A 155 4.02 21.05 -4.41
CA GLU A 155 5.32 21.71 -4.34
C GLU A 155 6.17 21.18 -3.17
N GLU A 156 5.55 20.98 -1.99
CA GLU A 156 6.21 20.40 -0.82
C GLU A 156 6.60 18.94 -1.06
N VAL A 157 5.77 18.16 -1.76
CA VAL A 157 6.11 16.79 -2.20
C VAL A 157 7.32 16.80 -3.11
N VAL A 158 7.36 17.71 -4.09
CA VAL A 158 8.50 17.85 -5.00
C VAL A 158 9.76 18.22 -4.23
N GLN A 159 9.68 19.18 -3.31
CA GLN A 159 10.83 19.57 -2.48
C GLN A 159 11.34 18.39 -1.65
N PHE A 160 10.45 17.65 -0.99
CA PHE A 160 10.80 16.44 -0.25
C PHE A 160 11.55 15.44 -1.12
N ILE A 161 11.03 15.13 -2.31
CA ILE A 161 11.69 14.19 -3.22
C ILE A 161 13.04 14.71 -3.73
N LEU A 162 13.15 16.00 -4.04
CA LEU A 162 14.41 16.62 -4.47
C LEU A 162 15.49 16.56 -3.39
N THR A 163 15.14 16.75 -2.12
CA THR A 163 16.08 16.57 -1.00
C THR A 163 16.63 15.14 -0.99
N ILE A 164 15.76 14.15 -1.15
CA ILE A 164 16.16 12.73 -1.15
C ILE A 164 17.06 12.41 -2.35
N VAL A 165 16.68 12.88 -3.54
CA VAL A 165 17.48 12.67 -4.77
C VAL A 165 18.87 13.30 -4.63
N SER A 166 18.96 14.49 -4.03
CA SER A 166 20.23 15.21 -3.81
C SER A 166 21.14 14.48 -2.82
N ASP A 167 20.58 13.85 -1.79
CA ASP A 167 21.35 13.06 -0.82
C ASP A 167 21.79 11.70 -1.39
N LEU A 168 20.98 11.12 -2.28
CA LEU A 168 21.28 9.85 -2.94
C LEU A 168 22.25 10.00 -4.11
N SER A 169 22.22 11.13 -4.80
CA SER A 169 23.09 11.45 -5.92
C SER A 169 24.16 12.43 -5.43
N PRO A 170 25.37 11.98 -5.07
CA PRO A 170 26.45 12.91 -4.81
C PRO A 170 26.67 13.69 -6.11
N VAL A 171 26.28 14.97 -6.12
CA VAL A 171 26.71 15.91 -7.14
C VAL A 171 28.23 15.77 -7.21
N PRO A 172 28.83 15.46 -8.37
CA PRO A 172 30.27 15.60 -8.49
C PRO A 172 30.55 17.07 -8.21
N LEU A 173 31.29 17.36 -7.14
CA LEU A 173 31.89 18.68 -6.94
C LEU A 173 32.72 18.96 -8.21
N GLN A 174 32.19 19.77 -9.12
CA GLN A 174 32.92 20.37 -10.22
C GLN A 174 33.43 21.74 -9.79
#